data_AF-A0A3B8L3R3-F1
#
_entry.id   AF-A0A3B8L3R3-F1
#
_cell.length_a   1.000
_cell.length_b   1.000
_cell.length_c   1.000
_cell.angle_alpha   90.00
_cell.angle_beta   90.00
_cell.angle_gamma   90.00
#
_symmetry.space_group_name_H-M   'P 1'
#
loop_
_entity.id
_entity.type
_entity.pdbx_description
1 polymer ?
#
loop_
_entity_poly.entity_id
_entity_poly.type
_entity_poly.pdbx_seq_one_letter_code
_entity_poly.pdbx_strand_id
1 'polypeptide(L)'
;MKQVVMRWGLVLVLVSVAGASEADKKMGALVDGMRVGPLRRLDIGVTRKGTLIPAVVSADDLDLRTKKTRVLLVNVNGESDPKVSVGAALKWFYESGEAAEFRKRFVLSAVPVANPDGWVSGRGASNLSGGMPATAFPPSGTAYGDVKNPEAHYLWRWIGISAPDLVIEIGEGDSPGLFVPRTGLAAMKPLVSLGASLGASGELASCLPRHAACGTGPVAAVRLVDRPDRVPTHLARIFRSGFTGPSPARRELQMRLARTPVQVATQLAKRYGHQLNTVAYIPALALVGRIRLGQLTGDSSHLDDVQRIVAPYASGKKPTVPPGRIFGSNHSGHLVFAELARVTGKPVYRKLAKNAADLAFDKQGRPLAAMPGHVEMSDSVFMACPILVETGVLTGKPRYTRMALRHMKFMLATNLRPDGLHAHSPLDSAPWGRGNGFPALGLAWCLSHLPESAAERKPILSAHRAHLSALIKRQDPTGMWHQVIDHTGSYREFTSTCMITYSIIRGIRRGWLDEKTYGPVVARSWPAIKTRIAPDATLVDVCTGTGKQKTLRAYLDRTAILGPDDRGGAMALMVSTEMAAWDRDRQQVRKSR
;
A
#
# COMPACT_ATOMS: atom_id res chain seq x y z
N MET A 1 20.66 -27.95 7.65
CA MET A 1 20.15 -26.86 6.79
C MET A 1 19.33 -27.45 5.66
N LYS A 2 18.00 -27.55 5.79
CA LYS A 2 17.09 -27.98 4.70
C LYS A 2 16.24 -26.77 4.31
N GLN A 3 16.32 -26.35 3.05
CA GLN A 3 15.46 -25.32 2.47
C GLN A 3 14.00 -25.79 2.53
N VAL A 4 13.18 -25.06 3.28
CA VAL A 4 11.73 -25.24 3.26
C VAL A 4 11.21 -24.52 2.02
N VAL A 5 10.90 -25.29 0.98
CA VAL A 5 10.10 -24.83 -0.17
C VAL A 5 8.68 -24.59 0.36
N MET A 6 8.33 -23.32 0.56
CA MET A 6 7.02 -22.91 1.04
C MET A 6 5.99 -23.12 -0.09
N ARG A 7 5.13 -24.14 0.05
CA ARG A 7 3.97 -24.33 -0.84
C ARG A 7 2.99 -23.18 -0.63
N TRP A 8 2.65 -22.49 -1.72
CA TRP A 8 1.61 -21.47 -1.78
C TRP A 8 0.23 -22.09 -1.51
N GLY A 9 -0.19 -22.12 -0.26
CA GLY A 9 -1.58 -22.38 0.11
C GLY A 9 -2.27 -21.06 0.40
N LEU A 10 -2.97 -20.47 -0.58
CA LEU A 10 -3.97 -19.45 -0.30
C LEU A 10 -5.26 -19.80 -1.02
N VAL A 11 -6.33 -19.73 -0.22
CA VAL A 11 -7.73 -20.02 -0.53
C VAL A 11 -8.16 -19.32 -1.82
N LEU A 12 -8.72 -20.10 -2.75
CA LEU A 12 -9.49 -19.58 -3.88
C LEU A 12 -10.67 -18.79 -3.30
N VAL A 13 -10.56 -17.47 -3.24
CA VAL A 13 -11.76 -16.64 -3.07
C VAL A 13 -12.41 -16.55 -4.44
N LEU A 14 -13.29 -17.49 -4.74
CA LEU A 14 -14.31 -17.30 -5.77
C LEU A 14 -15.22 -16.18 -5.27
N VAL A 15 -14.89 -14.93 -5.62
CA VAL A 15 -15.87 -13.86 -5.59
C VAL A 15 -16.79 -14.14 -6.77
N SER A 16 -17.94 -14.76 -6.49
CA SER A 16 -19.08 -14.72 -7.39
C SER A 16 -19.48 -13.26 -7.56
N VAL A 17 -19.03 -12.62 -8.63
CA VAL A 17 -19.43 -11.25 -8.98
C VAL A 17 -20.81 -11.32 -9.64
N ALA A 18 -21.86 -11.42 -8.82
CA ALA A 18 -23.18 -11.00 -9.26
C ALA A 18 -23.07 -9.51 -9.60
N GLY A 19 -23.11 -9.16 -10.89
CA GLY A 19 -22.95 -7.79 -11.38
C GLY A 19 -21.67 -7.47 -12.18
N ALA A 20 -20.86 -8.46 -12.57
CA ALA A 20 -19.70 -8.21 -13.44
C ALA A 20 -20.15 -7.65 -14.79
N SER A 21 -19.51 -6.55 -15.22
CA SER A 21 -19.75 -5.97 -16.54
C SER A 21 -19.42 -6.98 -17.66
N GLU A 22 -19.97 -6.80 -18.85
CA GLU A 22 -19.57 -7.61 -20.02
C GLU A 22 -18.06 -7.53 -20.26
N ALA A 23 -17.47 -6.35 -20.03
CA ALA A 23 -16.04 -6.13 -20.14
C ALA A 23 -15.25 -6.96 -19.10
N ASP A 24 -15.68 -7.00 -17.84
CA ASP A 24 -15.04 -7.84 -16.82
C ASP A 24 -15.15 -9.34 -17.16
N LYS A 25 -16.27 -9.78 -17.73
CA LYS A 25 -16.44 -11.17 -18.18
C LYS A 25 -15.48 -11.52 -19.31
N LYS A 26 -15.40 -10.66 -20.34
CA LYS A 26 -14.48 -10.85 -21.48
C LYS A 26 -13.02 -10.80 -21.05
N MET A 27 -12.66 -9.85 -20.17
CA MET A 27 -11.32 -9.77 -19.59
C MET A 27 -11.00 -10.97 -18.69
N GLY A 28 -11.97 -11.46 -17.92
CA GLY A 28 -11.84 -12.67 -17.12
C GLY A 28 -11.51 -13.88 -17.98
N ALA A 29 -12.32 -14.13 -19.02
CA ALA A 29 -12.11 -15.23 -19.96
C ALA A 29 -10.76 -15.12 -20.69
N LEU A 30 -10.36 -13.91 -21.09
CA LEU A 30 -9.05 -13.66 -21.71
C LEU A 30 -7.90 -14.07 -20.78
N VAL A 31 -7.93 -13.60 -19.53
CA VAL A 31 -6.86 -13.83 -18.56
C VAL A 31 -6.83 -15.26 -18.07
N ASP A 32 -7.99 -15.91 -17.89
CA ASP A 32 -8.02 -17.32 -17.51
C ASP A 32 -7.36 -18.22 -18.57
N GLY A 33 -7.51 -17.90 -19.85
CA GLY A 33 -6.77 -18.56 -20.93
C GLY A 33 -5.26 -18.32 -20.93
N MET A 34 -4.75 -17.34 -20.17
CA MET A 34 -3.32 -16.98 -20.09
C MET A 34 -2.64 -17.46 -18.81
N ARG A 35 -3.35 -18.17 -17.93
CA ARG A 35 -2.80 -18.70 -16.66
C ARG A 35 -2.02 -20.00 -16.88
N VAL A 36 -1.03 -19.94 -17.76
CA VAL A 36 -0.14 -21.05 -18.08
C VAL A 36 0.99 -21.17 -17.04
N GLY A 37 1.37 -22.41 -16.72
CA GLY A 37 2.45 -22.70 -15.77
C GLY A 37 2.32 -21.97 -14.42
N PRO A 38 3.33 -21.15 -14.03
CA PRO A 38 3.34 -20.48 -12.73
C PRO A 38 2.48 -19.21 -12.67
N LEU A 39 1.90 -18.77 -13.79
CA LEU A 39 1.20 -17.50 -13.88
C LEU A 39 -0.11 -17.50 -13.10
N ARG A 40 -0.38 -16.39 -12.42
CA ARG A 40 -1.59 -16.12 -11.66
C ARG A 40 -2.10 -14.74 -12.01
N ARG A 41 -3.43 -14.59 -11.96
CA ARG A 41 -4.08 -13.29 -12.15
C ARG A 41 -3.78 -12.37 -10.96
N LEU A 42 -3.53 -11.11 -11.27
CA LEU A 42 -3.44 -9.99 -10.34
C LEU A 42 -4.06 -8.77 -11.00
N ASP A 43 -4.96 -8.05 -10.33
CA ASP A 43 -5.47 -6.79 -10.90
C ASP A 43 -4.53 -5.62 -10.51
N ILE A 44 -4.22 -4.79 -11.51
CA ILE A 44 -3.31 -3.64 -11.36
C ILE A 44 -4.05 -2.31 -11.33
N GLY A 45 -5.31 -2.28 -11.76
CA GLY A 45 -6.11 -1.07 -11.84
C GLY A 45 -7.58 -1.30 -12.14
N VAL A 46 -8.31 -0.19 -12.25
CA VAL A 46 -9.73 -0.16 -12.61
C VAL A 46 -10.01 1.06 -13.47
N THR A 47 -10.77 0.89 -14.56
CA THR A 47 -11.10 1.97 -15.48
C THR A 47 -12.17 2.91 -14.93
N ARG A 48 -12.47 3.99 -15.67
CA ARG A 48 -13.62 4.86 -15.39
C ARG A 48 -14.97 4.15 -15.49
N LYS A 49 -15.11 3.11 -16.31
CA LYS A 49 -16.33 2.30 -16.39
C LYS A 49 -16.43 1.25 -15.28
N GLY A 50 -15.34 1.00 -14.55
CA GLY A 50 -15.32 0.03 -13.45
C GLY A 50 -14.72 -1.31 -13.84
N THR A 51 -14.26 -1.45 -15.08
CA THR A 51 -13.62 -2.65 -15.59
C THR A 51 -12.24 -2.82 -14.98
N LEU A 52 -11.93 -4.02 -14.50
CA LEU A 52 -10.62 -4.33 -13.94
C LEU A 52 -9.54 -4.37 -15.03
N ILE A 53 -8.33 -3.93 -14.68
CA ILE A 53 -7.13 -4.02 -15.52
C ILE A 53 -6.28 -5.17 -14.98
N PRO A 54 -6.34 -6.37 -15.58
CA PRO A 54 -5.63 -7.53 -15.08
C PRO A 54 -4.20 -7.62 -15.61
N ALA A 55 -3.36 -8.25 -14.81
CA ALA A 55 -2.03 -8.74 -15.16
C ALA A 55 -1.94 -10.25 -14.86
N VAL A 56 -1.03 -10.92 -15.55
CA VAL A 56 -0.62 -12.30 -15.27
C VAL A 56 0.85 -12.31 -14.85
N VAL A 57 1.09 -12.78 -13.63
CA VAL A 57 2.40 -12.72 -12.96
C VAL A 57 2.71 -14.05 -12.28
N SER A 58 3.99 -14.38 -12.15
CA SER A 58 4.48 -15.49 -11.34
C SER A 58 5.03 -15.00 -9.99
N ALA A 59 5.34 -15.94 -9.09
CA ALA A 59 6.05 -15.61 -7.85
C ALA A 59 7.45 -15.00 -8.11
N ASP A 60 8.17 -15.48 -9.12
CA ASP A 60 9.47 -14.92 -9.52
C ASP A 60 9.33 -13.49 -10.06
N ASP A 61 8.20 -13.17 -10.71
CA ASP A 61 7.91 -11.80 -11.14
C ASP A 61 7.69 -10.86 -9.96
N LEU A 62 7.23 -11.34 -8.80
CA LEU A 62 7.02 -10.49 -7.62
C LEU A 62 8.26 -10.46 -6.70
N ASP A 63 9.24 -11.33 -6.93
CA ASP A 63 10.49 -11.33 -6.17
C ASP A 63 11.54 -10.41 -6.79
N LEU A 64 11.69 -9.21 -6.22
CA LEU A 64 12.72 -8.26 -6.62
C LEU A 64 14.16 -8.81 -6.50
N ARG A 65 14.39 -9.90 -5.78
CA ARG A 65 15.72 -10.51 -5.54
C ARG A 65 16.06 -11.66 -6.49
N THR A 66 15.13 -12.07 -7.37
CA THR A 66 15.40 -13.17 -8.32
C THR A 66 16.66 -12.92 -9.14
N LYS A 67 17.44 -13.97 -9.46
CA LYS A 67 18.61 -13.81 -10.35
C LYS A 67 18.22 -13.71 -11.83
N LYS A 68 16.95 -13.99 -12.15
CA LYS A 68 16.43 -13.95 -13.52
C LYS A 68 16.17 -12.51 -13.97
N THR A 69 16.25 -12.31 -15.28
CA THR A 69 15.82 -11.08 -15.95
C THR A 69 14.30 -11.08 -16.11
N ARG A 70 13.64 -10.03 -15.65
CA ARG A 70 12.17 -9.92 -15.59
C ARG A 70 11.66 -9.14 -16.79
N VAL A 71 10.81 -9.76 -17.60
CA VAL A 71 10.27 -9.17 -18.82
C VAL A 71 8.75 -9.05 -18.70
N LEU A 72 8.24 -7.86 -18.96
CA LEU A 72 6.81 -7.57 -18.92
C LEU A 72 6.31 -7.28 -20.34
N LEU A 73 5.38 -8.10 -20.83
CA LEU A 73 4.62 -7.80 -22.03
C LEU A 73 3.48 -6.85 -21.70
N VAL A 74 3.28 -5.84 -22.52
CA VAL A 74 2.17 -4.90 -22.35
C VAL A 74 1.51 -4.69 -23.69
N ASN A 75 0.22 -4.94 -23.79
CA ASN A 75 -0.59 -4.48 -24.91
C ASN A 75 -1.53 -3.41 -24.36
N VAL A 76 -1.31 -2.15 -24.74
CA VAL A 76 -2.02 -1.04 -24.09
C VAL A 76 -3.49 -1.03 -24.50
N ASN A 77 -3.76 -1.03 -25.81
CA ASN A 77 -5.10 -0.86 -26.37
C ASN A 77 -5.79 -2.17 -26.79
N GLY A 78 -5.07 -3.30 -26.75
CA GLY A 78 -5.54 -4.53 -27.41
C GLY A 78 -5.53 -4.41 -28.93
N GLU A 79 -4.61 -3.62 -29.50
CA GLU A 79 -4.45 -3.41 -30.95
C GLU A 79 -4.24 -4.75 -31.67
N SER A 80 -3.16 -5.44 -31.33
CA SER A 80 -3.01 -6.84 -31.68
C SER A 80 -3.95 -7.70 -30.81
N ASP A 81 -4.62 -8.71 -31.39
CA ASP A 81 -5.47 -9.62 -30.62
C ASP A 81 -4.66 -10.23 -29.46
N PRO A 82 -5.02 -9.91 -28.19
CA PRO A 82 -4.23 -10.32 -27.03
C PRO A 82 -4.16 -11.84 -26.86
N LYS A 83 -5.13 -12.61 -27.37
CA LYS A 83 -5.10 -14.08 -27.29
C LYS A 83 -3.96 -14.68 -28.10
N VAL A 84 -3.80 -14.24 -29.34
CA VAL A 84 -2.82 -14.79 -30.28
C VAL A 84 -1.48 -14.05 -30.24
N SER A 85 -1.39 -12.88 -29.60
CA SER A 85 -0.13 -12.17 -29.37
C SER A 85 0.44 -12.48 -27.99
N VAL A 86 -0.07 -11.84 -26.94
CA VAL A 86 0.37 -12.00 -25.55
C VAL A 86 0.16 -13.43 -25.06
N GLY A 87 -1.02 -14.01 -25.30
CA GLY A 87 -1.34 -15.38 -24.88
C GLY A 87 -0.43 -16.42 -25.51
N ALA A 88 -0.20 -16.32 -26.83
CA ALA A 88 0.71 -17.22 -27.54
C ALA A 88 2.16 -17.09 -27.04
N ALA A 89 2.62 -15.86 -26.76
CA ALA A 89 3.94 -15.61 -26.20
C ALA A 89 4.14 -16.25 -24.82
N LEU A 90 3.14 -16.13 -23.94
CA LEU A 90 3.18 -16.77 -22.62
C LEU A 90 3.15 -18.30 -22.74
N LYS A 91 2.28 -18.84 -23.60
CA LYS A 91 2.18 -20.29 -23.84
C LYS A 91 3.49 -20.85 -24.38
N TRP A 92 4.07 -20.22 -25.40
CA TRP A 92 5.39 -20.58 -25.92
C TRP A 92 6.44 -20.54 -24.81
N PHE A 93 6.50 -19.46 -24.03
CA PHE A 93 7.54 -19.30 -23.02
C PHE A 93 7.44 -20.35 -21.90
N TYR A 94 6.23 -20.71 -21.45
CA TYR A 94 6.04 -21.60 -20.30
C TYR A 94 5.84 -23.08 -20.65
N GLU A 95 5.35 -23.40 -21.84
CA GLU A 95 4.97 -24.79 -22.20
C GLU A 95 5.87 -25.39 -23.29
N SER A 96 6.55 -24.59 -24.12
CA SER A 96 7.40 -25.13 -25.18
C SER A 96 8.73 -25.69 -24.63
N GLY A 97 9.26 -26.70 -25.32
CA GLY A 97 10.63 -27.17 -25.14
C GLY A 97 11.67 -26.15 -25.62
N GLU A 98 11.38 -25.40 -26.68
CA GLU A 98 12.28 -24.38 -27.25
C GLU A 98 12.65 -23.30 -26.22
N ALA A 99 11.68 -22.87 -25.41
CA ALA A 99 11.91 -21.84 -24.40
C ALA A 99 12.53 -22.34 -23.09
N ALA A 100 12.84 -23.65 -22.96
CA ALA A 100 13.33 -24.25 -21.72
C ALA A 100 14.61 -23.60 -21.20
N GLU A 101 15.57 -23.32 -22.08
CA GLU A 101 16.82 -22.64 -21.69
C GLU A 101 16.59 -21.18 -21.28
N PHE A 102 15.64 -20.50 -21.93
CA PHE A 102 15.29 -19.12 -21.56
C PHE A 102 14.64 -19.05 -20.17
N ARG A 103 13.80 -20.03 -19.79
CA ARG A 103 13.16 -20.08 -18.46
C ARG A 103 14.14 -20.17 -17.29
N LYS A 104 15.38 -20.62 -17.53
CA LYS A 104 16.46 -20.63 -16.52
C LYS A 104 16.97 -19.22 -16.21
N ARG A 105 16.88 -18.30 -17.18
CA ARG A 105 17.45 -16.95 -17.14
C ARG A 105 16.43 -15.82 -17.08
N PHE A 106 15.21 -16.06 -17.57
CA PHE A 106 14.17 -15.06 -17.74
C PHE A 106 12.90 -15.46 -16.99
N VAL A 107 12.11 -14.44 -16.66
CA VAL A 107 10.72 -14.57 -16.22
C VAL A 107 9.88 -13.69 -17.14
N LEU A 108 8.71 -14.18 -17.54
CA LEU A 108 7.81 -13.48 -18.44
C LEU A 108 6.46 -13.29 -17.74
N SER A 109 6.04 -12.04 -17.61
CA SER A 109 4.72 -11.63 -17.15
C SER A 109 4.04 -10.74 -18.19
N ALA A 110 2.74 -10.47 -18.01
CA ALA A 110 2.02 -9.59 -18.94
C ALA A 110 0.94 -8.75 -18.28
N VAL A 111 0.69 -7.58 -18.88
CA VAL A 111 -0.59 -6.86 -18.83
C VAL A 111 -1.26 -7.06 -20.19
N PRO A 112 -2.19 -8.03 -20.31
CA PRO A 112 -2.72 -8.43 -21.62
C PRO A 112 -3.49 -7.34 -22.36
N VAL A 113 -4.21 -6.48 -21.63
CA VAL A 113 -4.87 -5.27 -22.17
C VAL A 113 -4.91 -4.24 -21.05
N ALA A 114 -4.31 -3.06 -21.25
CA ALA A 114 -4.34 -1.99 -20.25
C ALA A 114 -5.59 -1.08 -20.36
N ASN A 115 -6.15 -0.95 -21.56
CA ASN A 115 -7.42 -0.27 -21.87
C ASN A 115 -8.53 -1.30 -22.20
N PRO A 116 -9.05 -2.03 -21.19
CA PRO A 116 -10.00 -3.11 -21.45
C PRO A 116 -11.33 -2.62 -22.04
N ASP A 117 -11.78 -1.41 -21.70
CA ASP A 117 -13.04 -0.86 -22.23
C ASP A 117 -12.95 -0.54 -23.73
N GLY A 118 -11.84 0.05 -24.17
CA GLY A 118 -11.57 0.29 -25.58
C GLY A 118 -11.51 -1.00 -26.39
N TRP A 119 -10.77 -1.98 -25.88
CA TRP A 119 -10.64 -3.28 -26.52
C TRP A 119 -11.99 -4.01 -26.64
N VAL A 120 -12.74 -4.12 -25.55
CA VAL A 120 -14.04 -4.85 -25.53
C VAL A 120 -15.08 -4.22 -26.47
N SER A 121 -15.04 -2.90 -26.64
CA SER A 121 -15.95 -2.17 -27.52
C SER A 121 -15.50 -2.11 -28.98
N GLY A 122 -14.32 -2.65 -29.32
CA GLY A 122 -13.73 -2.52 -30.65
C GLY A 122 -13.23 -1.11 -30.99
N ARG A 123 -13.21 -0.19 -30.01
CA ARG A 123 -12.71 1.20 -30.16
C ARG A 123 -11.32 1.34 -29.54
N GLY A 124 -10.42 0.39 -29.80
CA GLY A 124 -9.18 0.12 -29.06
C GLY A 124 -8.41 1.32 -28.50
N ALA A 125 -8.23 2.39 -29.28
CA ALA A 125 -7.50 3.59 -28.82
C ALA A 125 -8.26 4.48 -27.83
N SER A 126 -9.60 4.48 -27.85
CA SER A 126 -10.44 5.22 -26.91
C SER A 126 -10.73 4.36 -25.68
N ASN A 127 -10.74 4.95 -24.49
CA ASN A 127 -11.19 4.25 -23.27
C ASN A 127 -12.67 4.48 -22.92
N LEU A 128 -13.47 4.98 -23.87
CA LEU A 128 -14.89 5.31 -23.69
C LEU A 128 -15.18 6.32 -22.57
N SER A 129 -14.15 7.04 -22.13
CA SER A 129 -14.19 8.01 -21.03
C SER A 129 -13.49 9.34 -21.40
N GLY A 130 -13.31 9.57 -22.71
CA GLY A 130 -12.71 10.79 -23.24
C GLY A 130 -11.17 10.82 -23.23
N GLY A 131 -10.53 9.68 -22.98
CA GLY A 131 -9.07 9.53 -23.03
C GLY A 131 -8.56 8.57 -24.10
N MET A 132 -7.24 8.62 -24.28
CA MET A 132 -6.46 7.77 -25.19
C MET A 132 -5.22 7.24 -24.42
N PRO A 133 -5.35 6.12 -23.68
CA PRO A 133 -4.32 5.67 -22.76
C PRO A 133 -2.94 5.42 -23.40
N ALA A 134 -2.89 4.95 -24.65
CA ALA A 134 -1.63 4.58 -25.32
C ALA A 134 -0.67 5.74 -25.58
N THR A 135 -1.15 6.98 -25.63
CA THR A 135 -0.32 8.17 -25.87
C THR A 135 -0.24 9.10 -24.65
N ALA A 136 -0.64 8.59 -23.48
CA ALA A 136 -0.74 9.35 -22.23
C ALA A 136 0.45 9.13 -21.28
N PHE A 137 1.64 8.80 -21.81
CA PHE A 137 2.85 8.60 -21.02
C PHE A 137 3.88 9.74 -21.19
N PRO A 138 4.65 10.07 -20.15
CA PRO A 138 4.38 9.76 -18.74
C PRO A 138 3.08 10.48 -18.28
N PRO A 139 2.23 9.82 -17.48
CA PRO A 139 0.98 10.44 -17.06
C PRO A 139 1.23 11.52 -16.00
N SER A 140 0.41 12.58 -15.99
CA SER A 140 0.51 13.72 -15.07
C SER A 140 -0.83 13.97 -14.34
N GLY A 141 -0.83 14.80 -13.30
CA GLY A 141 -2.05 15.16 -12.57
C GLY A 141 -2.37 14.28 -11.36
N THR A 142 -3.65 13.98 -11.14
CA THR A 142 -4.21 13.47 -9.87
C THR A 142 -4.11 11.94 -9.68
N ALA A 143 -3.20 11.28 -10.39
CA ALA A 143 -3.04 9.84 -10.40
C ALA A 143 -4.32 9.11 -10.86
N TYR A 144 -4.79 8.14 -10.09
CA TYR A 144 -5.97 7.33 -10.39
C TYR A 144 -7.29 8.12 -10.46
N GLY A 145 -7.30 9.37 -9.97
CA GLY A 145 -8.41 10.31 -10.10
C GLY A 145 -8.45 11.06 -11.44
N ASP A 146 -7.56 10.76 -12.39
CA ASP A 146 -7.58 11.30 -13.76
C ASP A 146 -8.88 10.90 -14.46
N VAL A 147 -9.67 11.87 -14.94
CA VAL A 147 -10.97 11.64 -15.58
C VAL A 147 -10.86 11.06 -16.98
N LYS A 148 -9.71 11.27 -17.64
CA LYS A 148 -9.48 10.85 -19.02
C LYS A 148 -8.63 9.59 -19.08
N ASN A 149 -7.50 9.49 -18.38
CA ASN A 149 -6.54 8.40 -18.59
C ASN A 149 -6.07 7.69 -17.30
N PRO A 150 -6.98 7.21 -16.42
CA PRO A 150 -6.55 6.50 -15.21
C PRO A 150 -5.78 5.21 -15.54
N GLU A 151 -6.04 4.56 -16.68
CA GLU A 151 -5.35 3.35 -17.13
C GLU A 151 -3.84 3.57 -17.27
N ALA A 152 -3.45 4.71 -17.85
CA ALA A 152 -2.04 5.09 -17.99
C ALA A 152 -1.38 5.27 -16.61
N HIS A 153 -2.07 5.88 -15.64
CA HIS A 153 -1.57 6.01 -14.26
C HIS A 153 -1.41 4.65 -13.58
N TYR A 154 -2.38 3.74 -13.71
CA TYR A 154 -2.30 2.39 -13.15
C TYR A 154 -1.12 1.60 -13.74
N LEU A 155 -0.99 1.60 -15.06
CA LEU A 155 0.09 0.89 -15.74
C LEU A 155 1.47 1.49 -15.40
N TRP A 156 1.59 2.82 -15.46
CA TRP A 156 2.84 3.52 -15.15
C TRP A 156 3.32 3.24 -13.73
N ARG A 157 2.40 3.32 -12.75
CA ARG A 157 2.75 3.07 -11.35
C ARG A 157 3.00 1.59 -11.05
N TRP A 158 2.26 0.69 -11.71
CA TRP A 158 2.53 -0.75 -11.66
C TRP A 158 3.95 -1.06 -12.16
N ILE A 159 4.35 -0.51 -13.31
CA ILE A 159 5.70 -0.71 -13.86
C ILE A 159 6.77 -0.13 -12.93
N GLY A 160 6.53 1.04 -12.34
CA GLY A 160 7.45 1.64 -11.37
C GLY A 160 7.68 0.75 -10.13
N ILE A 161 6.62 0.21 -9.53
CA ILE A 161 6.74 -0.59 -8.29
C ILE A 161 7.06 -2.07 -8.55
N SER A 162 6.61 -2.64 -9.66
CA SER A 162 7.06 -3.99 -10.06
C SER A 162 8.50 -3.93 -10.56
N ALA A 163 8.93 -2.84 -11.21
CA ALA A 163 10.27 -2.63 -11.73
C ALA A 163 10.79 -3.82 -12.58
N PRO A 164 10.14 -4.13 -13.72
CA PRO A 164 10.67 -5.12 -14.65
C PRO A 164 12.04 -4.65 -15.20
N ASP A 165 12.77 -5.60 -15.77
CA ASP A 165 14.06 -5.32 -16.39
C ASP A 165 13.88 -4.81 -17.83
N LEU A 166 12.88 -5.36 -18.53
CA LEU A 166 12.45 -4.96 -19.87
C LEU A 166 10.92 -4.91 -19.96
N VAL A 167 10.39 -3.87 -20.59
CA VAL A 167 8.99 -3.80 -21.05
C VAL A 167 8.95 -3.96 -22.57
N ILE A 168 8.07 -4.82 -23.07
CA ILE A 168 7.82 -4.98 -24.50
C ILE A 168 6.38 -4.53 -24.75
N GLU A 169 6.23 -3.38 -25.39
CA GLU A 169 4.94 -2.85 -25.81
C GLU A 169 4.53 -3.54 -27.11
N ILE A 170 3.50 -4.37 -27.05
CA ILE A 170 2.90 -5.05 -28.20
C ILE A 170 1.91 -4.07 -28.85
N GLY A 171 2.14 -3.76 -30.11
CA GLY A 171 1.27 -2.91 -30.91
C GLY A 171 0.94 -3.52 -32.27
N GLU A 172 0.17 -2.78 -33.05
CA GLU A 172 -0.13 -3.07 -34.45
C GLU A 172 0.34 -1.93 -35.35
N GLY A 173 0.57 -2.19 -36.62
CA GLY A 173 1.01 -1.21 -37.61
C GLY A 173 1.58 -1.84 -38.88
N ASP A 174 1.68 -1.03 -39.93
CA ASP A 174 2.02 -1.49 -41.30
C ASP A 174 3.50 -1.84 -41.49
N SER A 175 4.35 -1.47 -40.53
CA SER A 175 5.79 -1.72 -40.56
C SER A 175 6.14 -2.80 -39.54
N PRO A 176 6.17 -4.09 -39.92
CA PRO A 176 6.51 -5.15 -39.01
C PRO A 176 7.97 -5.04 -38.58
N GLY A 177 8.23 -5.10 -37.29
CA GLY A 177 9.56 -5.03 -36.72
C GLY A 177 9.59 -4.73 -35.23
N LEU A 178 10.81 -4.80 -34.70
CA LEU A 178 11.13 -4.28 -33.39
C LEU A 178 11.55 -2.82 -33.52
N PHE A 179 11.01 -1.95 -32.67
CA PHE A 179 11.33 -0.53 -32.62
C PHE A 179 11.95 -0.21 -31.28
N VAL A 180 13.16 0.35 -31.33
CA VAL A 180 14.06 0.50 -30.19
C VAL A 180 14.34 1.97 -29.95
N PRO A 181 13.91 2.55 -28.81
CA PRO A 181 14.26 3.91 -28.44
C PRO A 181 15.77 4.10 -28.39
N ARG A 182 16.28 5.09 -29.14
CA ARG A 182 17.67 5.54 -28.99
C ARG A 182 17.74 6.48 -27.78
N THR A 183 18.32 5.98 -26.70
CA THR A 183 18.50 6.71 -25.43
C THR A 183 19.90 6.50 -24.88
N GLY A 184 20.30 7.30 -23.90
CA GLY A 184 21.56 7.10 -23.15
C GLY A 184 21.52 5.93 -22.15
N LEU A 185 20.42 5.18 -22.08
CA LEU A 185 20.26 4.09 -21.11
C LEU A 185 21.13 2.89 -21.54
N ALA A 186 22.17 2.58 -20.76
CA ALA A 186 23.12 1.51 -21.07
C ALA A 186 22.46 0.14 -21.30
N ALA A 187 21.37 -0.17 -20.60
CA ALA A 187 20.62 -1.41 -20.75
C ALA A 187 20.01 -1.61 -22.16
N MET A 188 19.85 -0.53 -22.93
CA MET A 188 19.32 -0.59 -24.30
C MET A 188 20.34 -1.10 -25.32
N LYS A 189 21.65 -1.01 -25.03
CA LYS A 189 22.73 -1.32 -26.00
C LYS A 189 22.57 -2.68 -26.70
N PRO A 190 22.28 -3.80 -26.00
CA PRO A 190 22.10 -5.10 -26.66
C PRO A 190 20.88 -5.18 -27.59
N LEU A 191 19.93 -4.24 -27.46
CA LEU A 191 18.69 -4.23 -28.22
C LEU A 191 18.77 -3.35 -29.48
N VAL A 192 19.69 -2.38 -29.53
CA VAL A 192 19.75 -1.37 -30.61
C VAL A 192 19.90 -2.01 -31.99
N SER A 193 20.68 -3.09 -32.12
CA SER A 193 20.91 -3.78 -33.40
C SER A 193 19.76 -4.69 -33.83
N LEU A 194 18.77 -4.94 -32.96
CA LEU A 194 17.69 -5.88 -33.23
C LEU A 194 16.53 -5.26 -34.04
N GLY A 195 16.47 -3.94 -34.11
CA GLY A 195 15.29 -3.21 -34.60
C GLY A 195 15.57 -1.79 -35.09
N ALA A 196 14.56 -1.19 -35.72
CA ALA A 196 14.61 0.19 -36.18
C ALA A 196 14.56 1.19 -35.00
N SER A 197 14.94 2.44 -35.25
CA SER A 197 14.89 3.48 -34.22
C SER A 197 13.43 3.85 -33.90
N LEU A 198 13.08 3.89 -32.62
CA LEU A 198 11.80 4.47 -32.15
C LEU A 198 12.01 5.95 -31.79
N GLY A 199 11.22 6.82 -32.41
CA GLY A 199 11.19 8.26 -32.12
C GLY A 199 10.69 8.58 -30.71
N ALA A 200 10.87 9.83 -30.27
CA ALA A 200 10.25 10.29 -29.04
C ALA A 200 8.75 10.56 -29.29
N SER A 201 7.91 9.97 -28.46
CA SER A 201 6.45 10.11 -28.46
C SER A 201 5.89 9.99 -27.03
N GLY A 202 4.59 10.18 -26.87
CA GLY A 202 3.86 9.92 -25.61
C GLY A 202 3.50 8.44 -25.37
N GLU A 203 4.11 7.53 -26.13
CA GLU A 203 3.89 6.08 -26.00
C GLU A 203 4.75 5.46 -24.90
N LEU A 204 4.31 4.33 -24.36
CA LEU A 204 4.92 3.68 -23.21
C LEU A 204 6.39 3.32 -23.45
N ALA A 205 6.69 2.64 -24.57
CA ALA A 205 8.04 2.21 -24.90
C ALA A 205 8.99 3.39 -25.14
N SER A 206 8.46 4.53 -25.63
CA SER A 206 9.24 5.77 -25.75
C SER A 206 9.57 6.37 -24.39
N CYS A 207 8.62 6.38 -23.44
CA CYS A 207 8.79 7.13 -22.19
C CYS A 207 9.58 6.38 -21.11
N LEU A 208 9.41 5.06 -20.96
CA LEU A 208 10.04 4.29 -19.87
C LEU A 208 11.57 4.37 -19.81
N PRO A 209 12.32 4.38 -20.94
CA PRO A 209 13.78 4.50 -20.88
C PRO A 209 14.27 5.91 -20.55
N ARG A 210 13.38 6.92 -20.56
CA ARG A 210 13.70 8.35 -20.40
C ARG A 210 13.23 8.92 -19.06
N HIS A 211 12.22 8.31 -18.45
CA HIS A 211 11.58 8.84 -17.24
C HIS A 211 11.50 7.79 -16.12
N ALA A 212 11.55 8.26 -14.87
CA ALA A 212 11.49 7.41 -13.70
C ALA A 212 10.03 7.20 -13.24
N ALA A 213 9.45 6.04 -13.55
CA ALA A 213 8.14 5.67 -13.03
C ALA A 213 8.20 5.55 -11.49
N CYS A 214 7.29 6.24 -10.78
CA CYS A 214 7.27 6.33 -9.31
C CYS A 214 8.59 6.79 -8.66
N GLY A 215 9.45 7.50 -9.39
CA GLY A 215 10.77 7.88 -8.88
C GLY A 215 11.66 6.67 -8.56
N THR A 216 11.47 5.54 -9.25
CA THR A 216 12.31 4.33 -9.07
C THR A 216 13.48 4.28 -10.05
N GLY A 217 13.35 4.91 -11.22
CA GLY A 217 14.36 4.95 -12.26
C GLY A 217 13.80 4.53 -13.62
N PRO A 218 14.55 4.74 -14.72
CA PRO A 218 14.12 4.30 -16.04
C PRO A 218 14.13 2.78 -16.17
N VAL A 219 13.30 2.26 -17.07
CA VAL A 219 13.19 0.85 -17.43
C VAL A 219 13.43 0.72 -18.93
N ALA A 220 14.20 -0.28 -19.35
CA ALA A 220 14.38 -0.55 -20.78
C ALA A 220 13.03 -0.93 -21.40
N ALA A 221 12.73 -0.38 -22.57
CA ALA A 221 11.48 -0.67 -23.25
C ALA A 221 11.63 -0.62 -24.76
N VAL A 222 10.88 -1.46 -25.45
CA VAL A 222 10.84 -1.57 -26.92
C VAL A 222 9.38 -1.73 -27.37
N ARG A 223 9.07 -1.26 -28.58
CA ARG A 223 7.78 -1.50 -29.23
C ARG A 223 7.94 -2.64 -30.24
N LEU A 224 7.05 -3.61 -30.20
CA LEU A 224 7.00 -4.73 -31.13
C LEU A 224 5.70 -4.67 -31.90
N VAL A 225 5.83 -4.53 -33.23
CA VAL A 225 4.71 -4.53 -34.17
C VAL A 225 4.98 -5.66 -35.15
N ASP A 226 4.18 -6.72 -35.16
CA ASP A 226 4.27 -7.80 -36.14
C ASP A 226 2.99 -8.65 -36.08
N ARG A 227 2.88 -9.64 -36.96
CA ARG A 227 1.83 -10.66 -36.87
C ARG A 227 1.91 -11.36 -35.49
N PRO A 228 0.76 -11.64 -34.84
CA PRO A 228 0.74 -12.19 -33.48
C PRO A 228 1.58 -13.47 -33.29
N ASP A 229 1.58 -14.37 -34.28
CA ASP A 229 2.35 -15.62 -34.30
C ASP A 229 3.87 -15.41 -34.36
N ARG A 230 4.34 -14.20 -34.71
CA ARG A 230 5.76 -13.84 -34.76
C ARG A 230 6.29 -13.29 -33.43
N VAL A 231 5.43 -12.97 -32.47
CA VAL A 231 5.85 -12.46 -31.15
C VAL A 231 6.85 -13.42 -30.46
N PRO A 232 6.61 -14.75 -30.37
CA PRO A 232 7.60 -15.68 -29.84
C PRO A 232 8.97 -15.64 -30.52
N THR A 233 9.01 -15.45 -31.84
CA THR A 233 10.26 -15.37 -32.61
C THR A 233 11.08 -14.14 -32.18
N HIS A 234 10.43 -12.99 -32.02
CA HIS A 234 11.10 -11.78 -31.54
C HIS A 234 11.55 -11.89 -30.09
N LEU A 235 10.77 -12.54 -29.22
CA LEU A 235 11.21 -12.83 -27.84
C LEU A 235 12.48 -13.68 -27.81
N ALA A 236 12.54 -14.74 -28.61
CA ALA A 236 13.74 -15.56 -28.71
C ALA A 236 14.95 -14.76 -29.21
N ARG A 237 14.77 -13.84 -30.17
CA ARG A 237 15.83 -12.92 -30.62
C ARG A 237 16.31 -12.00 -29.48
N ILE A 238 15.39 -11.39 -28.74
CA ILE A 238 15.71 -10.54 -27.59
C ILE A 238 16.47 -11.33 -26.53
N PHE A 239 16.03 -12.56 -26.19
CA PHE A 239 16.67 -13.36 -25.15
C PHE A 239 18.08 -13.85 -25.55
N ARG A 240 18.36 -13.96 -26.85
CA ARG A 240 19.69 -14.28 -27.40
C ARG A 240 20.61 -13.06 -27.52
N SER A 241 20.09 -11.83 -27.43
CA SER A 241 20.87 -10.60 -27.61
C SER A 241 21.94 -10.32 -26.55
N GLY A 242 21.91 -11.06 -25.43
CA GLY A 242 22.74 -10.75 -24.26
C GLY A 242 22.12 -9.72 -23.31
N PHE A 243 20.88 -9.27 -23.55
CA PHE A 243 20.16 -8.41 -22.61
C PHE A 243 20.01 -9.09 -21.23
N THR A 244 20.32 -8.34 -20.17
CA THR A 244 20.19 -8.78 -18.77
C THR A 244 19.75 -7.65 -17.85
N GLY A 245 18.97 -7.99 -16.83
CA GLY A 245 18.72 -7.11 -15.69
C GLY A 245 19.89 -7.05 -14.68
N PRO A 246 19.74 -6.36 -13.54
CA PRO A 246 18.55 -5.61 -13.13
C PRO A 246 18.47 -4.22 -13.79
N SER A 247 17.26 -3.73 -14.10
CA SER A 247 17.02 -2.34 -14.53
C SER A 247 17.39 -1.33 -13.43
N PRO A 248 17.63 -0.04 -13.77
CA PRO A 248 17.79 1.01 -12.78
C PRO A 248 16.64 1.06 -11.77
N ALA A 249 15.38 0.96 -12.24
CA ALA A 249 14.20 0.86 -11.37
C ALA A 249 14.32 -0.28 -10.35
N ARG A 250 14.73 -1.47 -10.82
CA ARG A 250 14.86 -2.64 -9.96
C ARG A 250 15.99 -2.51 -8.96
N ARG A 251 17.14 -1.93 -9.36
CA ARG A 251 18.27 -1.65 -8.47
C ARG A 251 17.87 -0.70 -7.35
N GLU A 252 17.14 0.36 -7.67
CA GLU A 252 16.60 1.29 -6.67
C GLU A 252 15.71 0.57 -5.66
N LEU A 253 14.77 -0.28 -6.12
CA LEU A 253 13.92 -1.04 -5.21
C LEU A 253 14.70 -2.09 -4.39
N GLN A 254 15.74 -2.71 -4.95
CA GLN A 254 16.64 -3.60 -4.20
C GLN A 254 17.41 -2.84 -3.11
N MET A 255 17.91 -1.63 -3.39
CA MET A 255 18.54 -0.77 -2.37
C MET A 255 17.54 -0.40 -1.27
N ARG A 256 16.30 -0.04 -1.65
CA ARG A 256 15.22 0.25 -0.69
C ARG A 256 14.94 -0.96 0.21
N LEU A 257 14.96 -2.17 -0.34
CA LEU A 257 14.74 -3.43 0.37
C LEU A 257 15.90 -3.82 1.29
N ALA A 258 17.13 -3.41 1.01
CA ALA A 258 18.29 -3.79 1.82
C ALA A 258 18.29 -3.13 3.22
N ARG A 259 17.59 -2.00 3.36
CA ARG A 259 17.53 -1.25 4.63
C ARG A 259 16.87 -2.06 5.75
N THR A 260 17.47 -1.99 6.94
CA THR A 260 16.89 -2.50 8.19
C THR A 260 15.73 -1.63 8.67
N PRO A 261 14.84 -2.13 9.53
CA PRO A 261 13.75 -1.30 10.06
C PRO A 261 14.22 -0.04 10.81
N VAL A 262 15.33 -0.13 11.57
CA VAL A 262 15.92 1.05 12.23
C VAL A 262 16.42 2.05 11.20
N GLN A 263 17.13 1.61 10.14
CA GLN A 263 17.58 2.51 9.07
C GLN A 263 16.42 3.22 8.38
N VAL A 264 15.32 2.49 8.09
CA VAL A 264 14.11 3.10 7.51
C VAL A 264 13.50 4.13 8.47
N ALA A 265 13.38 3.79 9.76
CA ALA A 265 12.86 4.72 10.77
C ALA A 265 13.73 5.97 10.92
N THR A 266 15.06 5.82 11.00
CA THR A 266 16.01 6.95 11.05
C THR A 266 15.89 7.85 9.83
N GLN A 267 15.75 7.26 8.63
CA GLN A 267 15.60 8.02 7.40
C GLN A 267 14.28 8.83 7.38
N LEU A 268 13.17 8.22 7.80
CA LEU A 268 11.87 8.90 7.92
C LEU A 268 11.91 10.02 8.97
N ALA A 269 12.57 9.79 10.11
CA ALA A 269 12.67 10.72 11.22
C ALA A 269 13.54 11.96 10.94
N LYS A 270 14.30 11.98 9.83
CA LYS A 270 14.99 13.18 9.33
C LYS A 270 14.03 14.17 8.65
N ARG A 271 12.90 13.66 8.14
CA ARG A 271 11.95 14.44 7.34
C ARG A 271 10.65 14.73 8.09
N TYR A 272 10.14 13.75 8.82
CA TYR A 272 8.80 13.80 9.40
C TYR A 272 8.84 13.97 10.93
N GLY A 273 7.86 14.70 11.47
CA GLY A 273 7.67 14.85 12.91
C GLY A 273 8.51 15.94 13.57
N HIS A 274 8.72 17.08 12.90
CA HIS A 274 9.47 18.22 13.44
C HIS A 274 8.59 19.41 13.87
N GLN A 275 7.27 19.23 13.88
CA GLN A 275 6.32 20.28 14.26
C GLN A 275 5.03 19.71 14.86
N LEU A 276 4.37 20.52 15.69
CA LEU A 276 3.04 20.30 16.21
C LEU A 276 2.29 21.64 16.21
N ASN A 277 1.87 22.11 15.04
CA ASN A 277 1.18 23.40 14.91
C ASN A 277 -0.22 23.36 15.51
N THR A 278 -0.88 22.22 15.34
CA THR A 278 -2.15 21.88 15.98
C THR A 278 -2.02 20.48 16.59
N VAL A 279 -2.63 20.27 17.76
CA VAL A 279 -2.72 18.94 18.36
C VAL A 279 -3.65 18.10 17.50
N ALA A 280 -3.07 17.31 16.60
CA ALA A 280 -3.75 16.45 15.65
C ALA A 280 -2.95 15.17 15.43
N TYR A 281 -3.62 14.08 15.06
CA TYR A 281 -3.00 12.76 15.02
C TYR A 281 -1.77 12.65 14.12
N ILE A 282 -1.75 13.33 12.96
CA ILE A 282 -0.66 13.20 11.97
C ILE A 282 0.69 13.62 12.59
N PRO A 283 0.87 14.89 13.03
CA PRO A 283 2.12 15.30 13.67
C PRO A 283 2.37 14.55 14.98
N ALA A 284 1.31 14.28 15.77
CA ALA A 284 1.45 13.59 17.05
C ALA A 284 2.04 12.16 16.90
N LEU A 285 1.57 11.38 15.93
CA LEU A 285 2.09 10.03 15.70
C LEU A 285 3.51 10.03 15.13
N ALA A 286 3.86 11.02 14.30
CA ALA A 286 5.24 11.18 13.87
C ALA A 286 6.16 11.46 15.07
N LEU A 287 5.75 12.33 16.01
CA LEU A 287 6.50 12.59 17.25
C LEU A 287 6.60 11.34 18.14
N VAL A 288 5.51 10.57 18.29
CA VAL A 288 5.56 9.28 19.02
C VAL A 288 6.54 8.31 18.35
N GLY A 289 6.52 8.23 17.01
CA GLY A 289 7.49 7.44 16.26
C GLY A 289 8.94 7.85 16.54
N ARG A 290 9.22 9.15 16.64
CA ARG A 290 10.56 9.65 16.99
C ARG A 290 10.96 9.29 18.43
N ILE A 291 10.06 9.43 19.41
CA ILE A 291 10.32 8.99 20.79
C ILE A 291 10.72 7.52 20.82
N ARG A 292 9.95 6.66 20.13
CA ARG A 292 10.21 5.21 20.08
C ARG A 292 11.50 4.87 19.35
N LEU A 293 11.83 5.61 18.29
CA LEU A 293 13.11 5.48 17.62
C LEU A 293 14.27 5.77 18.58
N GLY A 294 14.22 6.88 19.33
CA GLY A 294 15.23 7.22 20.33
C GLY A 294 15.40 6.13 21.39
N GLN A 295 14.31 5.51 21.86
CA GLN A 295 14.37 4.37 22.78
C GLN A 295 15.00 3.11 22.16
N LEU A 296 14.85 2.91 20.85
CA LEU A 296 15.42 1.76 20.14
C LEU A 296 16.91 1.94 19.85
N THR A 297 17.35 3.18 19.63
CA THR A 297 18.75 3.51 19.27
C THR A 297 19.57 3.98 20.46
N GLY A 298 18.94 4.33 21.58
CA GLY A 298 19.61 5.01 22.70
C GLY A 298 19.89 6.50 22.46
N ASP A 299 19.36 7.08 21.37
CA ASP A 299 19.55 8.48 21.02
C ASP A 299 18.50 9.37 21.71
N SER A 300 18.93 10.06 22.79
CA SER A 300 18.07 10.94 23.57
C SER A 300 17.65 12.21 22.82
N SER A 301 18.38 12.61 21.76
CA SER A 301 18.10 13.84 21.02
C SER A 301 16.69 13.85 20.41
N HIS A 302 16.15 12.67 20.07
CA HIS A 302 14.78 12.51 19.63
C HIS A 302 13.76 12.94 20.69
N LEU A 303 13.96 12.53 21.95
CA LEU A 303 13.07 12.87 23.04
C LEU A 303 13.19 14.36 23.40
N ASP A 304 14.42 14.88 23.45
CA ASP A 304 14.69 16.29 23.74
C ASP A 304 14.01 17.21 22.72
N ASP A 305 14.13 16.86 21.43
CA ASP A 305 13.50 17.62 20.36
C ASP A 305 11.96 17.57 20.44
N VAL A 306 11.38 16.41 20.74
CA VAL A 306 9.93 16.29 20.93
C VAL A 306 9.45 17.10 22.13
N GLN A 307 10.18 17.08 23.26
CA GLN A 307 9.88 17.91 24.42
C GLN A 307 9.90 19.40 24.09
N ARG A 308 10.87 19.85 23.29
CA ARG A 308 10.97 21.23 22.79
C ARG A 308 9.77 21.59 21.90
N ILE A 309 9.39 20.72 20.97
CA ILE A 309 8.24 20.93 20.07
C ILE A 309 6.93 21.09 20.86
N VAL A 310 6.72 20.29 21.91
CA VAL A 310 5.50 20.36 22.71
C VAL A 310 5.53 21.40 23.84
N ALA A 311 6.67 22.03 24.10
CA ALA A 311 6.85 22.97 25.21
C ALA A 311 5.80 24.10 25.26
N PRO A 312 5.36 24.72 24.14
CA PRO A 312 4.32 25.74 24.17
C PRO A 312 2.98 25.24 24.73
N TYR A 313 2.65 23.95 24.56
CA TYR A 313 1.45 23.34 25.15
C TYR A 313 1.65 23.03 26.64
N ALA A 314 2.82 22.52 27.00
CA ALA A 314 3.16 22.20 28.39
C ALA A 314 3.23 23.45 29.27
N SER A 315 3.68 24.59 28.74
CA SER A 315 3.73 25.86 29.45
C SER A 315 2.40 26.63 29.44
N GLY A 316 1.35 26.10 28.80
CA GLY A 316 0.06 26.79 28.63
C GLY A 316 0.05 27.94 27.63
N LYS A 317 1.13 28.17 26.87
CA LYS A 317 1.20 29.21 25.83
C LYS A 317 0.30 28.91 24.62
N LYS A 318 0.02 27.63 24.36
CA LYS A 318 -0.92 27.16 23.34
C LYS A 318 -1.97 26.22 23.96
N PRO A 319 -3.26 26.35 23.61
CA PRO A 319 -4.27 25.41 24.06
C PRO A 319 -4.09 24.06 23.35
N THR A 320 -4.32 22.95 24.04
CA THR A 320 -4.27 21.62 23.41
C THR A 320 -5.57 21.23 22.72
N VAL A 321 -6.70 21.78 23.17
CA VAL A 321 -7.99 21.65 22.51
C VAL A 321 -8.27 22.97 21.78
N PRO A 322 -8.43 22.97 20.45
CA PRO A 322 -8.67 24.20 19.70
C PRO A 322 -10.03 24.81 20.09
N PRO A 323 -10.17 26.15 20.06
CA PRO A 323 -11.46 26.80 20.26
C PRO A 323 -12.41 26.44 19.11
N GLY A 324 -13.70 26.27 19.42
CA GLY A 324 -14.74 25.98 18.43
C GLY A 324 -14.92 24.48 18.15
N ARG A 325 -15.00 24.11 16.86
CA ARG A 325 -15.35 22.75 16.44
C ARG A 325 -14.20 21.78 16.70
N ILE A 326 -14.47 20.75 17.50
CA ILE A 326 -13.54 19.66 17.78
C ILE A 326 -13.71 18.54 16.74
N PHE A 327 -12.59 18.08 16.19
CA PHE A 327 -12.53 16.93 15.29
C PHE A 327 -11.92 15.73 15.99
N GLY A 328 -12.28 14.52 15.54
CA GLY A 328 -11.67 13.29 16.07
C GLY A 328 -10.14 13.30 16.04
N SER A 329 -9.55 13.86 14.99
CA SER A 329 -8.10 14.00 14.86
C SER A 329 -7.44 14.74 16.02
N ASN A 330 -8.15 15.66 16.68
CA ASN A 330 -7.65 16.39 17.84
C ASN A 330 -7.51 15.48 19.06
N HIS A 331 -8.46 14.56 19.26
CA HIS A 331 -8.44 13.60 20.38
C HIS A 331 -7.19 12.72 20.33
N SER A 332 -6.96 12.03 19.21
CA SER A 332 -5.78 11.18 19.04
C SER A 332 -4.48 11.96 18.92
N GLY A 333 -4.53 13.26 18.57
CA GLY A 333 -3.39 14.16 18.69
C GLY A 333 -2.81 14.22 20.10
N HIS A 334 -3.63 14.01 21.14
CA HIS A 334 -3.17 14.02 22.53
C HIS A 334 -2.41 12.74 22.94
N LEU A 335 -2.33 11.73 22.08
CA LEU A 335 -1.52 10.53 22.33
C LEU A 335 -0.02 10.84 22.49
N VAL A 336 0.47 11.93 21.88
CA VAL A 336 1.86 12.38 22.11
C VAL A 336 2.09 12.75 23.58
N PHE A 337 1.10 13.34 24.25
CA PHE A 337 1.20 13.68 25.67
C PHE A 337 1.08 12.43 26.55
N ALA A 338 0.25 11.45 26.18
CA ALA A 338 0.21 10.17 26.88
C ALA A 338 1.56 9.43 26.81
N GLU A 339 2.19 9.43 25.63
CA GLU A 339 3.52 8.84 25.46
C GLU A 339 4.58 9.59 26.27
N LEU A 340 4.59 10.93 26.20
CA LEU A 340 5.50 11.76 26.99
C LEU A 340 5.33 11.57 28.50
N ALA A 341 4.09 11.43 28.97
CA ALA A 341 3.81 11.15 30.38
C ALA A 341 4.45 9.84 30.85
N ARG A 342 4.43 8.79 30.02
CA ARG A 342 5.07 7.51 30.33
C ARG A 342 6.59 7.58 30.33
N VAL A 343 7.18 8.20 29.29
CA VAL A 343 8.64 8.18 29.13
C VAL A 343 9.35 9.16 30.05
N THR A 344 8.67 10.23 30.49
CA THR A 344 9.28 11.26 31.35
C THR A 344 8.76 11.25 32.79
N GLY A 345 7.62 10.61 33.07
CA GLY A 345 6.95 10.69 34.37
C GLY A 345 6.34 12.06 34.72
N LYS A 346 6.47 13.07 33.84
CA LYS A 346 6.09 14.46 34.17
C LYS A 346 4.56 14.63 34.30
N PRO A 347 4.04 15.14 35.44
CA PRO A 347 2.60 15.31 35.66
C PRO A 347 1.88 16.20 34.64
N VAL A 348 2.59 17.18 34.06
CA VAL A 348 2.02 18.11 33.07
C VAL A 348 1.46 17.36 31.86
N TYR A 349 2.18 16.35 31.35
CA TYR A 349 1.73 15.62 30.16
C TYR A 349 0.51 14.73 30.42
N ARG A 350 0.41 14.17 31.64
CA ARG A 350 -0.82 13.47 32.08
C ARG A 350 -2.02 14.43 32.11
N LYS A 351 -1.82 15.67 32.58
CA LYS A 351 -2.87 16.71 32.55
C LYS A 351 -3.27 17.03 31.11
N LEU A 352 -2.30 17.22 30.21
CA LEU A 352 -2.59 17.51 28.81
C LEU A 352 -3.36 16.37 28.13
N ALA A 353 -2.96 15.11 28.29
CA ALA A 353 -3.68 13.96 27.74
C ALA A 353 -5.15 13.92 28.18
N LYS A 354 -5.40 14.24 29.46
CA LYS A 354 -6.74 14.29 30.05
C LYS A 354 -7.65 15.33 29.40
N ASN A 355 -7.11 16.45 28.90
CA ASN A 355 -7.90 17.51 28.26
C ASN A 355 -8.79 16.99 27.12
N ALA A 356 -8.30 16.04 26.32
CA ALA A 356 -9.10 15.40 25.26
C ALA A 356 -10.10 14.39 25.81
N ALA A 357 -9.67 13.54 26.74
CA ALA A 357 -10.52 12.49 27.30
C ALA A 357 -11.71 13.03 28.12
N ASP A 358 -11.59 14.23 28.71
CA ASP A 358 -12.67 14.90 29.42
C ASP A 358 -13.84 15.31 28.51
N LEU A 359 -13.59 15.50 27.21
CA LEU A 359 -14.62 15.85 26.23
C LEU A 359 -15.65 14.72 26.01
N ALA A 360 -15.40 13.54 26.57
CA ALA A 360 -16.30 12.40 26.54
C ALA A 360 -17.47 12.50 27.53
N PHE A 361 -17.50 13.54 28.37
CA PHE A 361 -18.45 13.70 29.45
C PHE A 361 -19.16 15.06 29.36
N ASP A 362 -20.41 15.11 29.79
CA ASP A 362 -21.18 16.36 29.89
C ASP A 362 -20.72 17.23 31.08
N LYS A 363 -21.34 18.40 31.24
CA LYS A 363 -21.04 19.34 32.34
C LYS A 363 -21.26 18.73 33.73
N GLN A 364 -22.12 17.72 33.84
CA GLN A 364 -22.41 16.97 35.07
C GLN A 364 -21.49 15.75 35.24
N GLY A 365 -20.54 15.53 34.34
CA GLY A 365 -19.60 14.42 34.38
C GLY A 365 -20.20 13.07 33.94
N ARG A 366 -21.38 13.06 33.32
CA ARG A 366 -22.01 11.85 32.78
C ARG A 366 -21.42 11.52 31.40
N PRO A 367 -21.21 10.24 31.06
CA PRO A 367 -20.63 9.86 29.78
C PRO A 367 -21.59 10.16 28.62
N LEU A 368 -21.07 10.75 27.55
CA LEU A 368 -21.81 10.93 26.30
C LEU A 368 -22.09 9.59 25.61
N ALA A 369 -22.96 9.59 24.58
CA ALA A 369 -23.20 8.39 23.77
C ALA A 369 -21.92 7.89 23.06
N ALA A 370 -21.15 8.84 22.52
CA ALA A 370 -19.89 8.63 21.83
C ALA A 370 -19.00 9.86 22.04
N MET A 371 -17.70 9.73 21.77
CA MET A 371 -16.80 10.89 21.73
C MET A 371 -17.24 11.90 20.67
N PRO A 372 -17.25 13.20 20.97
CA PRO A 372 -17.63 14.23 20.01
C PRO A 372 -16.66 14.25 18.82
N GLY A 373 -17.14 14.67 17.65
CA GLY A 373 -16.31 14.74 16.43
C GLY A 373 -16.04 13.39 15.75
N HIS A 374 -16.77 12.32 16.12
CA HIS A 374 -16.68 10.99 15.50
C HIS A 374 -17.14 10.95 14.03
N VAL A 375 -18.11 11.81 13.67
CA VAL A 375 -18.67 11.97 12.31
C VAL A 375 -19.06 10.66 11.60
N GLU A 376 -19.37 9.63 12.39
CA GLU A 376 -19.77 8.27 11.96
C GLU A 376 -18.73 7.58 11.07
N MET A 377 -17.46 8.02 11.14
CA MET A 377 -16.38 7.40 10.40
C MET A 377 -15.68 6.35 11.24
N SER A 378 -15.39 5.18 10.66
CA SER A 378 -14.66 4.09 11.32
C SER A 378 -13.32 4.55 11.89
N ASP A 379 -12.73 5.60 11.33
CA ASP A 379 -11.61 6.40 11.84
C ASP A 379 -11.71 6.66 13.35
N SER A 380 -12.93 6.94 13.84
CA SER A 380 -13.18 7.35 15.21
C SER A 380 -12.77 6.32 16.25
N VAL A 381 -12.70 5.03 15.88
CA VAL A 381 -12.16 3.98 16.77
C VAL A 381 -10.73 4.33 17.21
N PHE A 382 -9.86 4.74 16.27
CA PHE A 382 -8.52 5.23 16.61
C PHE A 382 -8.53 6.65 17.17
N MET A 383 -9.41 7.52 16.67
CA MET A 383 -9.41 8.90 17.11
C MET A 383 -9.73 9.04 18.61
N ALA A 384 -10.59 8.18 19.15
CA ALA A 384 -11.13 8.30 20.50
C ALA A 384 -10.69 7.22 21.48
N CYS A 385 -10.79 5.93 21.12
CA CYS A 385 -10.58 4.85 22.09
C CYS A 385 -9.18 4.86 22.73
N PRO A 386 -8.08 5.06 21.97
CA PRO A 386 -6.73 5.13 22.52
C PRO A 386 -6.60 6.19 23.62
N ILE A 387 -6.94 7.46 23.37
CA ILE A 387 -6.71 8.53 24.34
C ILE A 387 -7.55 8.34 25.62
N LEU A 388 -8.73 7.73 25.51
CA LEU A 388 -9.57 7.36 26.65
C LEU A 388 -8.93 6.25 27.49
N VAL A 389 -8.43 5.18 26.85
CA VAL A 389 -7.69 4.12 27.55
C VAL A 389 -6.47 4.69 28.25
N GLU A 390 -5.67 5.48 27.53
CA GLU A 390 -4.44 6.06 28.03
C GLU A 390 -4.68 6.94 29.26
N THR A 391 -5.68 7.81 29.18
CA THR A 391 -6.03 8.67 30.30
C THR A 391 -6.55 7.84 31.48
N GLY A 392 -7.38 6.83 31.24
CA GLY A 392 -7.89 5.95 32.29
C GLY A 392 -6.78 5.25 33.06
N VAL A 393 -5.79 4.72 32.35
CA VAL A 393 -4.63 4.03 32.94
C VAL A 393 -3.70 5.02 33.64
N LEU A 394 -3.32 6.13 32.99
CA LEU A 394 -2.41 7.13 33.56
C LEU A 394 -2.96 7.83 34.81
N THR A 395 -4.30 7.90 34.94
CA THR A 395 -4.97 8.56 36.07
C THR A 395 -5.56 7.60 37.08
N GLY A 396 -5.56 6.28 36.81
CA GLY A 396 -6.25 5.29 37.64
C GLY A 396 -7.77 5.48 37.69
N LYS A 397 -8.39 6.09 36.68
CA LYS A 397 -9.84 6.39 36.65
C LYS A 397 -10.58 5.51 35.63
N PRO A 398 -11.24 4.43 36.06
CA PRO A 398 -11.91 3.48 35.16
C PRO A 398 -13.05 4.07 34.31
N ARG A 399 -13.56 5.26 34.66
CA ARG A 399 -14.60 5.92 33.84
C ARG A 399 -14.16 6.14 32.40
N TYR A 400 -12.87 6.39 32.16
CA TYR A 400 -12.36 6.62 30.81
C TYR A 400 -12.22 5.32 30.01
N THR A 401 -11.75 4.22 30.63
CA THR A 401 -11.68 2.91 29.95
C THR A 401 -13.07 2.39 29.60
N ARG A 402 -14.05 2.56 30.51
CA ARG A 402 -15.45 2.25 30.22
C ARG A 402 -16.01 3.09 29.08
N MET A 403 -15.65 4.37 29.03
CA MET A 403 -16.03 5.25 27.92
C MET A 403 -15.38 4.83 26.59
N ALA A 404 -14.14 4.33 26.62
CA ALA A 404 -13.48 3.78 25.43
C ALA A 404 -14.25 2.58 24.86
N LEU A 405 -14.69 1.65 25.73
CA LEU A 405 -15.52 0.52 25.33
C LEU A 405 -16.88 0.96 24.81
N ARG A 406 -17.53 1.94 25.46
CA ARG A 406 -18.80 2.52 25.01
C ARG A 406 -18.68 3.10 23.61
N HIS A 407 -17.67 3.93 23.37
CA HIS A 407 -17.43 4.52 22.06
C HIS A 407 -17.10 3.47 20.99
N MET A 408 -16.29 2.46 21.33
CA MET A 408 -16.00 1.35 20.41
C MET A 408 -17.29 0.64 19.98
N LYS A 409 -18.15 0.27 20.95
CA LYS A 409 -19.42 -0.40 20.65
C LYS A 409 -20.32 0.45 19.75
N PHE A 410 -20.41 1.75 20.01
CA PHE A 410 -21.12 2.70 19.16
C PHE A 410 -20.59 2.63 17.71
N MET A 411 -19.28 2.77 17.52
CA MET A 411 -18.69 2.76 16.18
C MET A 411 -18.82 1.39 15.47
N LEU A 412 -18.73 0.29 16.21
CA LEU A 412 -18.95 -1.04 15.64
C LEU A 412 -20.39 -1.23 15.18
N ALA A 413 -21.38 -0.77 15.95
CA ALA A 413 -22.78 -0.82 15.55
C ALA A 413 -23.05 0.02 14.28
N THR A 414 -22.28 1.10 14.07
CA THR A 414 -22.43 1.99 12.90
C THR A 414 -21.70 1.48 11.65
N ASN A 415 -20.54 0.85 11.79
CA ASN A 415 -19.60 0.64 10.68
C ASN A 415 -19.18 -0.82 10.44
N LEU A 416 -19.41 -1.74 11.37
CA LEU A 416 -18.96 -3.12 11.22
C LEU A 416 -19.81 -3.84 10.18
N ARG A 417 -19.16 -4.43 9.17
CA ARG A 417 -19.81 -5.26 8.15
C ARG A 417 -19.89 -6.72 8.60
N PRO A 418 -20.84 -7.51 8.05
CA PRO A 418 -20.96 -8.95 8.35
C PRO A 418 -19.71 -9.78 8.02
N ASP A 419 -18.90 -9.34 7.05
CA ASP A 419 -17.65 -10.00 6.66
C ASP A 419 -16.45 -9.67 7.58
N GLY A 420 -16.67 -8.87 8.62
CA GLY A 420 -15.66 -8.47 9.59
C GLY A 420 -14.79 -7.28 9.17
N LEU A 421 -15.05 -6.67 8.02
CA LEU A 421 -14.47 -5.38 7.62
C LEU A 421 -15.28 -4.21 8.18
N HIS A 422 -14.73 -3.00 8.11
CA HIS A 422 -15.45 -1.79 8.47
C HIS A 422 -15.80 -0.99 7.21
N ALA A 423 -17.08 -0.68 7.02
CA ALA A 423 -17.50 0.39 6.12
C ALA A 423 -16.93 1.72 6.63
N HIS A 424 -16.49 2.61 5.74
CA HIS A 424 -15.91 3.87 6.18
C HIS A 424 -16.93 4.73 6.93
N SER A 425 -18.18 4.79 6.44
CA SER A 425 -19.29 5.48 7.11
C SER A 425 -20.64 4.94 6.63
N PRO A 426 -21.77 5.31 7.26
CA PRO A 426 -23.11 4.92 6.78
C PRO A 426 -23.49 5.43 5.38
N LEU A 427 -22.74 6.37 4.80
CA LEU A 427 -23.07 6.93 3.47
C LEU A 427 -22.78 5.96 2.32
N ASP A 428 -21.83 5.06 2.48
CA ASP A 428 -21.44 4.05 1.49
C ASP A 428 -20.69 2.92 2.19
N SER A 429 -20.99 1.67 1.84
CA SER A 429 -20.47 0.49 2.53
C SER A 429 -19.03 0.12 2.16
N ALA A 430 -18.35 0.90 1.29
CA ALA A 430 -16.99 0.62 0.87
C ALA A 430 -16.04 0.51 2.08
N PRO A 431 -15.28 -0.59 2.17
CA PRO A 431 -14.29 -0.78 3.21
C PRO A 431 -13.01 -0.06 2.80
N TRP A 432 -13.02 1.27 2.93
CA TRP A 432 -11.86 2.11 2.63
C TRP A 432 -10.64 1.65 3.42
N GLY A 433 -9.48 1.58 2.77
CA GLY A 433 -8.25 1.01 3.29
C GLY A 433 -7.86 1.62 4.63
N ARG A 434 -7.71 2.95 4.69
CA ARG A 434 -7.37 3.64 5.94
C ARG A 434 -8.54 3.67 6.93
N GLY A 435 -9.78 3.64 6.45
CA GLY A 435 -10.97 3.42 7.28
C GLY A 435 -10.97 2.06 8.00
N ASN A 436 -10.22 1.07 7.50
CA ASN A 436 -9.94 -0.19 8.20
C ASN A 436 -8.60 -0.15 8.96
N GLY A 437 -7.61 0.58 8.47
CA GLY A 437 -6.35 0.81 9.18
C GLY A 437 -6.56 1.46 10.55
N PHE A 438 -7.49 2.42 10.66
CA PHE A 438 -7.74 3.12 11.92
C PHE A 438 -8.30 2.19 13.02
N PRO A 439 -9.40 1.44 12.84
CA PRO A 439 -9.82 0.47 13.84
C PRO A 439 -8.72 -0.52 14.23
N ALA A 440 -7.95 -1.06 13.26
CA ALA A 440 -6.83 -1.96 13.55
C ALA A 440 -5.80 -1.30 14.50
N LEU A 441 -5.34 -0.10 14.15
CA LEU A 441 -4.36 0.67 14.93
C LEU A 441 -4.90 1.06 16.31
N GLY A 442 -6.14 1.54 16.38
CA GLY A 442 -6.80 1.98 17.60
C GLY A 442 -6.96 0.85 18.62
N LEU A 443 -7.45 -0.30 18.18
CA LEU A 443 -7.64 -1.45 19.06
C LEU A 443 -6.29 -2.03 19.52
N ALA A 444 -5.29 -2.10 18.64
CA ALA A 444 -3.92 -2.51 19.02
C ALA A 444 -3.32 -1.55 20.07
N TRP A 445 -3.58 -0.26 19.94
CA TRP A 445 -3.14 0.75 20.90
C TRP A 445 -3.83 0.58 22.26
N CYS A 446 -5.16 0.46 22.27
CA CYS A 446 -5.93 0.21 23.50
C CYS A 446 -5.41 -1.03 24.25
N LEU A 447 -5.24 -2.14 23.55
CA LEU A 447 -4.74 -3.40 24.15
C LEU A 447 -3.30 -3.30 24.67
N SER A 448 -2.50 -2.38 24.12
CA SER A 448 -1.10 -2.18 24.54
C SER A 448 -0.99 -1.56 25.94
N HIS A 449 -2.05 -0.90 26.42
CA HIS A 449 -2.05 -0.14 27.67
C HIS A 449 -3.12 -0.59 28.67
N LEU A 450 -4.19 -1.26 28.22
CA LEU A 450 -5.17 -1.87 29.14
C LEU A 450 -4.51 -2.97 29.99
N PRO A 451 -4.65 -2.92 31.32
CA PRO A 451 -4.28 -4.02 32.21
C PRO A 451 -4.96 -5.34 31.81
N GLU A 452 -4.31 -6.47 32.07
CA GLU A 452 -4.89 -7.78 31.75
C GLU A 452 -6.20 -8.05 32.49
N SER A 453 -6.32 -7.53 33.72
CA SER A 453 -7.52 -7.62 34.57
C SER A 453 -8.66 -6.67 34.17
N ALA A 454 -8.44 -5.75 33.21
CA ALA A 454 -9.47 -4.79 32.82
C ALA A 454 -10.65 -5.48 32.12
N ALA A 455 -11.88 -5.26 32.60
CA ALA A 455 -13.09 -5.86 32.04
C ALA A 455 -13.29 -5.50 30.56
N GLU A 456 -12.83 -4.32 30.13
CA GLU A 456 -12.91 -3.84 28.76
C GLU A 456 -11.96 -4.56 27.81
N ARG A 457 -10.93 -5.24 28.33
CA ARG A 457 -9.90 -5.89 27.51
C ARG A 457 -10.47 -7.01 26.64
N LYS A 458 -11.30 -7.89 27.21
CA LYS A 458 -11.87 -9.05 26.50
C LYS A 458 -12.66 -8.65 25.23
N PRO A 459 -13.64 -7.73 25.29
CA PRO A 459 -14.37 -7.32 24.08
C PRO A 459 -13.47 -6.60 23.05
N ILE A 460 -12.52 -5.77 23.49
CA ILE A 460 -11.58 -5.08 22.60
C ILE A 460 -10.66 -6.10 21.89
N LEU A 461 -10.15 -7.10 22.61
CA LEU A 461 -9.32 -8.16 22.04
C LEU A 461 -10.09 -9.01 21.03
N SER A 462 -11.35 -9.33 21.33
CA SER A 462 -12.23 -10.06 20.41
C SER A 462 -12.42 -9.30 19.10
N ALA A 463 -12.79 -8.01 19.18
CA ALA A 463 -12.96 -7.14 18.01
C ALA A 463 -11.66 -7.03 17.20
N HIS A 464 -10.51 -6.86 17.86
CA HIS A 464 -9.20 -6.78 17.22
C HIS A 464 -8.85 -8.05 16.43
N ARG A 465 -9.02 -9.22 17.05
CA ARG A 465 -8.74 -10.52 16.41
C ARG A 465 -9.68 -10.78 15.24
N ALA A 466 -10.96 -10.52 15.39
CA ALA A 466 -11.96 -10.71 14.34
C ALA A 466 -11.64 -9.83 13.11
N HIS A 467 -11.35 -8.55 13.34
CA HIS A 467 -11.02 -7.60 12.26
C HIS A 467 -9.73 -7.98 11.54
N LEU A 468 -8.65 -8.28 12.26
CA LEU A 468 -7.40 -8.69 11.63
C LEU A 468 -7.54 -10.03 10.90
N SER A 469 -8.35 -10.97 11.40
CA SER A 469 -8.67 -12.21 10.69
C SER A 469 -9.40 -11.95 9.35
N ALA A 470 -10.30 -10.97 9.30
CA ALA A 470 -10.93 -10.54 8.04
C ALA A 470 -9.92 -9.89 7.08
N LEU A 471 -9.04 -9.01 7.60
CA LEU A 471 -8.06 -8.28 6.80
C LEU A 471 -7.00 -9.19 6.16
N ILE A 472 -6.48 -10.21 6.86
CA ILE A 472 -5.44 -11.08 6.28
C ILE A 472 -5.94 -11.89 5.08
N LYS A 473 -7.25 -12.12 4.96
CA LYS A 473 -7.88 -12.78 3.80
C LYS A 473 -7.93 -11.86 2.56
N ARG A 474 -7.61 -10.59 2.72
CA ARG A 474 -7.67 -9.53 1.69
C ARG A 474 -6.31 -8.89 1.40
N GLN A 475 -5.23 -9.44 1.94
CA GLN A 475 -3.88 -9.03 1.54
C GLN A 475 -3.62 -9.53 0.12
N ASP A 476 -3.16 -8.63 -0.74
CA ASP A 476 -2.89 -8.97 -2.12
C ASP A 476 -1.54 -9.73 -2.27
N PRO A 477 -1.29 -10.37 -3.43
CA PRO A 477 -0.03 -11.07 -3.68
C PRO A 477 1.24 -10.22 -3.57
N THR A 478 1.13 -8.89 -3.69
CA THR A 478 2.26 -7.97 -3.49
C THR A 478 2.56 -7.69 -2.01
N GLY A 479 1.70 -8.16 -1.10
CA GLY A 479 1.79 -7.93 0.34
C GLY A 479 1.07 -6.67 0.82
N MET A 480 0.41 -5.94 -0.07
CA MET A 480 -0.28 -4.68 0.23
C MET A 480 -1.76 -4.92 0.52
N TRP A 481 -2.39 -3.93 1.15
CA TRP A 481 -3.84 -3.77 1.12
C TRP A 481 -4.25 -2.66 0.15
N HIS A 482 -5.44 -2.81 -0.38
CA HIS A 482 -6.00 -1.92 -1.40
C HIS A 482 -6.69 -0.69 -0.79
N GLN A 483 -6.77 0.40 -1.56
CA GLN A 483 -7.50 1.63 -1.24
C GLN A 483 -8.95 1.32 -0.87
N VAL A 484 -9.56 0.33 -1.52
CA VAL A 484 -10.81 -0.29 -1.09
C VAL A 484 -10.51 -1.78 -0.90
N ILE A 485 -10.59 -2.25 0.36
CA ILE A 485 -9.99 -3.53 0.79
C ILE A 485 -10.47 -4.74 -0.03
N ASP A 486 -11.74 -4.75 -0.42
CA ASP A 486 -12.38 -5.83 -1.18
C ASP A 486 -12.50 -5.56 -2.68
N HIS A 487 -11.89 -4.49 -3.19
CA HIS A 487 -11.87 -4.15 -4.61
C HIS A 487 -10.45 -4.22 -5.18
N THR A 488 -10.12 -5.35 -5.82
CA THR A 488 -8.77 -5.70 -6.30
C THR A 488 -8.19 -4.74 -7.33
N GLY A 489 -9.05 -4.07 -8.12
CA GLY A 489 -8.61 -3.05 -9.08
C GLY A 489 -8.27 -1.69 -8.47
N SER A 490 -8.64 -1.44 -7.20
CA SER A 490 -8.26 -0.18 -6.56
C SER A 490 -6.77 -0.18 -6.24
N TYR A 491 -6.11 0.97 -6.22
CA TYR A 491 -4.67 1.01 -6.02
C TYR A 491 -4.25 0.48 -4.64
N ARG A 492 -3.02 -0.03 -4.55
CA ARG A 492 -2.41 -0.51 -3.30
C ARG A 492 -2.05 0.70 -2.44
N GLU A 493 -2.67 0.84 -1.28
CA GLU A 493 -2.57 2.07 -0.50
C GLU A 493 -1.56 1.94 0.64
N PHE A 494 -0.65 2.91 0.71
CA PHE A 494 0.53 2.84 1.58
C PHE A 494 0.20 2.94 3.07
N THR A 495 -0.65 3.89 3.46
CA THR A 495 -0.89 4.17 4.89
C THR A 495 -1.67 3.07 5.59
N SER A 496 -2.71 2.56 4.96
CA SER A 496 -3.49 1.42 5.42
C SER A 496 -2.63 0.19 5.59
N THR A 497 -1.76 -0.11 4.62
CA THR A 497 -0.80 -1.21 4.71
C THR A 497 0.13 -1.04 5.92
N CYS A 498 0.64 0.17 6.16
CA CYS A 498 1.46 0.46 7.35
C CYS A 498 0.68 0.22 8.66
N MET A 499 -0.55 0.73 8.75
CA MET A 499 -1.38 0.63 9.96
C MET A 499 -1.79 -0.81 10.29
N ILE A 500 -2.20 -1.57 9.28
CA ILE A 500 -2.57 -2.98 9.43
C ILE A 500 -1.33 -3.79 9.82
N THR A 501 -0.20 -3.57 9.14
CA THR A 501 1.07 -4.26 9.45
C THR A 501 1.55 -3.96 10.87
N TYR A 502 1.53 -2.69 11.31
CA TYR A 502 1.85 -2.32 12.68
C TYR A 502 0.99 -3.08 13.69
N SER A 503 -0.32 -3.15 13.43
CA SER A 503 -1.28 -3.78 14.32
C SER A 503 -1.04 -5.29 14.45
N ILE A 504 -0.70 -5.94 13.34
CA ILE A 504 -0.32 -7.36 13.32
C ILE A 504 0.98 -7.59 14.10
N ILE A 505 2.03 -6.80 13.83
CA ILE A 505 3.32 -6.94 14.54
C ILE A 505 3.11 -6.76 16.04
N ARG A 506 2.40 -5.70 16.45
CA ARG A 506 2.07 -5.44 17.85
C ARG A 506 1.32 -6.62 18.47
N GLY A 507 0.33 -7.17 17.76
CA GLY A 507 -0.44 -8.33 18.21
C GLY A 507 0.42 -9.58 18.41
N ILE A 508 1.37 -9.85 17.52
CA ILE A 508 2.33 -10.96 17.68
C ILE A 508 3.21 -10.73 18.92
N ARG A 509 3.86 -9.56 19.00
CA ARG A 509 4.78 -9.23 20.10
C ARG A 509 4.15 -9.26 21.48
N ARG A 510 2.86 -8.98 21.56
CA ARG A 510 2.08 -8.97 22.81
C ARG A 510 1.31 -10.28 23.06
N GLY A 511 1.51 -11.30 22.24
CA GLY A 511 0.86 -12.62 22.39
C GLY A 511 -0.64 -12.64 22.08
N TRP A 512 -1.17 -11.62 21.41
CA TRP A 512 -2.58 -11.57 21.01
C TRP A 512 -2.83 -12.37 19.73
N LEU A 513 -1.81 -12.49 18.88
CA LEU A 513 -1.87 -13.16 17.59
C LEU A 513 -0.77 -14.21 17.50
N ASP A 514 -1.09 -15.34 16.87
CA ASP A 514 -0.12 -16.41 16.62
C ASP A 514 0.83 -16.02 15.47
N GLU A 515 2.14 -16.14 15.72
CA GLU A 515 3.16 -15.82 14.72
C GLU A 515 3.10 -16.76 13.51
N LYS A 516 2.68 -18.03 13.66
CA LYS A 516 2.63 -18.96 12.52
C LYS A 516 1.63 -18.51 11.45
N THR A 517 0.48 -17.99 11.88
CA THR A 517 -0.58 -17.49 11.01
C THR A 517 -0.26 -16.09 10.48
N TYR A 518 0.20 -15.18 11.36
CA TYR A 518 0.32 -13.77 11.03
C TYR A 518 1.73 -13.34 10.58
N GLY A 519 2.77 -14.09 10.94
CA GLY A 519 4.15 -13.83 10.52
C GLY A 519 4.34 -13.82 9.00
N PRO A 520 3.79 -14.78 8.23
CA PRO A 520 3.85 -14.76 6.77
C PRO A 520 3.18 -13.53 6.13
N VAL A 521 2.14 -12.98 6.78
CA VAL A 521 1.47 -11.74 6.32
C VAL A 521 2.43 -10.56 6.43
N VAL A 522 3.11 -10.41 7.57
CA VAL A 522 4.13 -9.36 7.78
C VAL A 522 5.33 -9.56 6.86
N ALA A 523 5.76 -10.80 6.64
CA ALA A 523 6.88 -11.13 5.75
C ALA A 523 6.64 -10.67 4.30
N ARG A 524 5.38 -10.55 3.88
CA ARG A 524 5.00 -9.97 2.58
C ARG A 524 4.81 -8.45 2.66
N SER A 525 4.13 -7.93 3.68
CA SER A 525 3.82 -6.49 3.73
C SER A 525 5.04 -5.62 4.02
N TRP A 526 5.98 -6.07 4.85
CA TRP A 526 7.14 -5.27 5.22
C TRP A 526 8.05 -4.93 4.01
N PRO A 527 8.46 -5.89 3.16
CA PRO A 527 9.12 -5.57 1.89
C PRO A 527 8.32 -4.60 1.01
N ALA A 528 6.99 -4.78 0.92
CA ALA A 528 6.12 -3.94 0.10
C ALA A 528 5.99 -2.48 0.60
N ILE A 529 6.07 -2.29 1.92
CA ILE A 529 6.19 -0.96 2.55
C ILE A 529 7.55 -0.36 2.22
N LYS A 530 8.64 -1.10 2.39
CA LYS A 530 10.00 -0.60 2.16
C LYS A 530 10.23 -0.09 0.74
N THR A 531 9.72 -0.78 -0.28
CA THR A 531 9.89 -0.38 -1.69
C THR A 531 9.20 0.96 -2.01
N ARG A 532 8.19 1.35 -1.23
CA ARG A 532 7.45 2.61 -1.37
C ARG A 532 8.03 3.78 -0.59
N ILE A 533 9.15 3.58 0.10
CA ILE A 533 9.88 4.63 0.83
C ILE A 533 11.20 4.88 0.09
N ALA A 534 11.29 5.96 -0.68
CA ALA A 534 12.52 6.37 -1.35
C ALA A 534 13.61 6.79 -0.34
N PRO A 535 14.91 6.82 -0.70
CA PRO A 535 16.01 7.20 0.22
C PRO A 535 15.91 8.60 0.83
N ASP A 536 15.24 9.54 0.16
CA ASP A 536 14.96 10.90 0.63
C ASP A 536 13.66 11.00 1.47
N ALA A 537 13.07 9.85 1.81
CA ALA A 537 11.79 9.69 2.47
C ALA A 537 10.56 10.18 1.67
N THR A 538 10.70 10.34 0.34
CA THR A 538 9.56 10.43 -0.58
C THR A 538 8.76 9.13 -0.58
N LEU A 539 7.42 9.24 -0.61
CA LEU A 539 6.50 8.11 -0.47
C LEU A 539 5.72 7.87 -1.76
N VAL A 540 5.31 6.62 -1.98
CA VAL A 540 4.50 6.20 -3.13
C VAL A 540 3.15 5.67 -2.66
N ASP A 541 2.07 6.10 -3.34
CA ASP A 541 0.68 5.67 -3.14
C ASP A 541 0.08 6.00 -1.76
N VAL A 542 0.31 7.23 -1.27
CA VAL A 542 -0.35 7.71 -0.06
C VAL A 542 -1.73 8.30 -0.42
N CYS A 543 -2.82 7.71 0.06
CA CYS A 543 -4.14 8.33 -0.16
C CYS A 543 -4.19 9.69 0.56
N THR A 544 -4.56 10.74 -0.18
CA THR A 544 -4.78 12.09 0.35
C THR A 544 -5.80 12.12 1.50
N GLY A 545 -5.96 13.27 2.16
CA GLY A 545 -7.00 13.48 3.17
C GLY A 545 -8.38 13.13 2.60
N THR A 546 -9.10 12.24 3.27
CA THR A 546 -10.37 11.68 2.79
C THR A 546 -11.30 11.57 3.99
N GLY A 547 -12.43 12.28 3.95
CA GLY A 547 -13.56 12.06 4.85
C GLY A 547 -14.57 11.09 4.22
N LYS A 548 -15.76 10.97 4.81
CA LYS A 548 -16.83 10.13 4.27
C LYS A 548 -17.15 10.47 2.82
N GLN A 549 -17.12 9.47 1.95
CA GLN A 549 -17.57 9.57 0.56
C GLN A 549 -18.96 8.94 0.42
N LYS A 550 -19.69 9.37 -0.62
CA LYS A 550 -21.07 8.92 -0.89
C LYS A 550 -21.16 7.73 -1.85
N THR A 551 -20.06 7.37 -2.50
CA THR A 551 -20.03 6.30 -3.50
C THR A 551 -18.69 5.58 -3.48
N LEU A 552 -18.70 4.30 -3.85
CA LEU A 552 -17.48 3.52 -4.13
C LEU A 552 -16.52 4.26 -5.07
N ARG A 553 -17.02 4.83 -6.17
CA ARG A 553 -16.19 5.54 -7.17
C ARG A 553 -15.40 6.69 -6.54
N ALA A 554 -16.01 7.44 -5.63
CA ALA A 554 -15.32 8.52 -4.94
C ALA A 554 -14.15 8.02 -4.05
N TYR A 555 -14.16 6.77 -3.58
CA TYR A 555 -13.00 6.16 -2.92
C TYR A 555 -11.93 5.69 -3.91
N LEU A 556 -12.34 5.08 -5.02
CA LEU A 556 -11.43 4.62 -6.08
C LEU A 556 -10.61 5.78 -6.67
N ASP A 557 -11.25 6.95 -6.81
CA ASP A 557 -10.67 8.11 -7.48
C ASP A 557 -9.85 9.02 -6.54
N ARG A 558 -9.70 8.67 -5.26
CA ARG A 558 -8.91 9.50 -4.33
C ARG A 558 -7.47 9.55 -4.79
N THR A 559 -6.93 10.77 -4.86
CA THR A 559 -5.53 11.03 -5.22
C THR A 559 -4.58 10.18 -4.37
N ALA A 560 -3.73 9.44 -5.06
CA ALA A 560 -2.61 8.72 -4.48
C ALA A 560 -1.34 9.55 -4.64
N ILE A 561 -0.93 10.20 -3.56
CA ILE A 561 0.22 11.09 -3.53
C ILE A 561 1.49 10.28 -3.82
N LEU A 562 2.31 10.81 -4.74
CA LEU A 562 3.68 10.42 -5.00
C LEU A 562 4.53 11.62 -4.58
N GLY A 563 5.20 11.52 -3.45
CA GLY A 563 5.86 12.67 -2.84
C GLY A 563 5.95 12.59 -1.33
N PRO A 564 6.48 13.63 -0.69
CA PRO A 564 6.37 13.85 0.74
C PRO A 564 4.91 13.93 1.20
N ASP A 565 4.56 13.25 2.29
CA ASP A 565 3.26 13.39 2.95
C ASP A 565 3.39 13.06 4.43
N ASP A 566 3.02 14.00 5.31
CA ASP A 566 3.21 13.85 6.77
C ASP A 566 2.40 12.68 7.36
N ARG A 567 1.25 12.33 6.78
CA ARG A 567 0.43 11.19 7.23
C ARG A 567 1.09 9.88 6.85
N GLY A 568 1.57 9.80 5.60
CA GLY A 568 2.42 8.72 5.11
C GLY A 568 3.64 8.52 5.99
N GLY A 569 4.37 9.61 6.27
CA GLY A 569 5.57 9.62 7.09
C GLY A 569 5.31 9.15 8.52
N ALA A 570 4.24 9.64 9.15
CA ALA A 570 3.83 9.22 10.49
C ALA A 570 3.54 7.72 10.55
N MET A 571 2.73 7.19 9.63
CA MET A 571 2.38 5.75 9.63
C MET A 571 3.58 4.86 9.29
N ALA A 572 4.43 5.29 8.36
CA ALA A 572 5.66 4.60 8.01
C ALA A 572 6.64 4.54 9.19
N LEU A 573 6.77 5.64 9.94
CA LEU A 573 7.65 5.71 11.11
C LEU A 573 7.13 4.81 12.25
N MET A 574 5.82 4.82 12.47
CA MET A 574 5.17 3.94 13.45
C MET A 574 5.38 2.46 13.14
N VAL A 575 5.15 2.00 11.90
CA VAL A 575 5.38 0.59 11.53
C VAL A 575 6.86 0.22 11.52
N SER A 576 7.75 1.13 11.10
CA SER A 576 9.19 0.86 11.06
C SER A 576 9.80 0.69 12.46
N THR A 577 9.38 1.52 13.42
CA THR A 577 9.80 1.37 14.82
C THR A 577 9.22 0.12 15.47
N GLU A 578 7.99 -0.26 15.14
CA GLU A 578 7.39 -1.51 15.64
C GLU A 578 8.09 -2.75 15.07
N MET A 579 8.44 -2.73 13.79
CA MET A 579 9.22 -3.79 13.14
C MET A 579 10.64 -3.89 13.72
N ALA A 580 11.33 -2.76 13.93
CA ALA A 580 12.64 -2.72 14.57
C ALA A 580 12.62 -3.34 15.97
N ALA A 581 11.58 -3.01 16.73
CA ALA A 581 11.40 -3.52 18.07
C ALA A 581 11.05 -5.02 18.06
N TRP A 582 10.28 -5.51 17.07
CA TRP A 582 10.06 -6.95 16.89
C TRP A 582 11.35 -7.71 16.58
N ASP A 583 12.17 -7.18 15.67
CA ASP A 583 13.45 -7.77 15.31
C ASP A 583 14.38 -7.88 16.53
N ARG A 584 14.43 -6.84 17.37
CA ARG A 584 15.17 -6.84 18.63
C ARG A 584 14.68 -7.94 19.58
N ASP A 585 13.38 -8.04 19.81
CA ASP A 585 12.80 -9.05 20.70
C ASP A 585 13.16 -10.47 20.24
N ARG A 586 13.11 -10.74 18.91
CA ARG A 586 13.49 -12.04 18.32
C ARG A 586 14.97 -12.34 18.47
N GLN A 587 15.84 -11.34 18.33
CA GLN A 587 17.28 -11.51 18.54
C GLN A 587 17.59 -11.84 20.00
N GLN A 588 16.90 -11.24 20.96
CA GLN A 588 17.06 -11.55 22.39
C GLN A 588 16.66 -12.99 22.69
N VAL A 589 15.51 -13.46 22.19
CA VAL A 589 15.05 -14.86 22.37
C VAL A 589 16.03 -15.87 21.75
N ARG A 590 16.69 -15.52 20.64
CA ARG A 590 17.72 -16.38 20.01
C ARG A 590 19.02 -16.43 20.81
N LYS A 591 19.37 -15.37 21.55
CA LYS A 591 20.56 -15.33 22.40
C LYS A 591 20.36 -16.04 23.73
N SER A 592 19.11 -16.14 24.20
CA SER A 592 18.76 -16.81 25.45
C SER A 592 18.48 -18.31 25.30
N ARG A 593 18.58 -18.84 24.08
CA ARG A 593 18.50 -20.27 23.74
C ARG A 593 19.86 -20.72 23.26
#